data_AF-A0A7X7USI6-F1
#
_entry.id   AF-A0A7X7USI6-F1
#
_cell.length_a   1.000
_cell.length_b   1.000
_cell.length_c   1.000
_cell.angle_alpha   90.00
_cell.angle_beta   90.00
_cell.angle_gamma   90.00
#
_symmetry.space_group_name_H-M   'P 1'
#
loop_
_entity.id
_entity.type
_entity.pdbx_description
1 polymer ?
#
loop_
_entity_poly.entity_id
_entity_poly.type
_entity_poly.pdbx_seq_one_letter_code
_entity_poly.pdbx_strand_id
1 'polypeptide(L)' 'MAPYHRLDFGIQFHKKADKYERIWEFSAYNVYNRHNPFFYFPEYYEEWTTEGEVISKNKLKQVSLFPFIPSASWSIKF' A
#
# COMPACT_ATOMS: atom_id res chain seq x y z
N MET A 1 -6.06 -16.85 -5.33
CA MET A 1 -5.62 -15.45 -5.07
C MET A 1 -4.28 -15.52 -4.36
N ALA A 2 -3.35 -14.63 -4.68
CA ALA A 2 -2.08 -14.55 -3.94
C ALA A 2 -2.35 -14.34 -2.43
N PRO A 3 -1.53 -14.89 -1.53
CA PRO A 3 -1.71 -14.70 -0.09
C PRO A 3 -1.78 -13.20 0.23
N TYR A 4 -2.65 -12.80 1.15
CA TYR A 4 -2.84 -11.40 1.58
C TYR A 4 -2.29 -11.23 2.99
N HIS A 5 -1.43 -10.23 3.20
CA HIS A 5 -0.90 -9.90 4.51
C HIS A 5 -0.71 -8.39 4.61
N ARG A 6 -1.22 -7.80 5.69
CA ARG A 6 -1.15 -6.37 5.97
C ARG A 6 -1.02 -6.16 7.48
N LEU A 7 -0.09 -5.30 7.87
CA LEU A 7 -0.01 -4.78 9.23
C LEU A 7 -0.19 -3.27 9.16
N ASP A 8 -1.13 -2.78 9.95
CA ASP A 8 -1.36 -1.36 10.16
C ASP A 8 -0.88 -1.02 11.57
N PHE A 9 -0.07 0.02 11.71
CA PHE A 9 0.53 0.42 12.98
C PHE A 9 0.20 1.88 13.29
N GLY A 10 -0.08 2.18 14.56
CA GLY A 10 -0.37 3.54 15.00
C GLY A 10 0.04 3.74 16.45
N ILE A 11 0.51 4.95 16.75
CA ILE A 11 0.86 5.41 18.09
C ILE A 11 0.28 6.79 18.34
N GLN A 12 -0.28 7.00 19.53
CA GLN A 12 -0.77 8.28 19.99
C GLN A 12 0.04 8.72 21.22
N PHE A 13 0.55 9.95 21.17
CA PHE A 13 1.24 10.59 22.28
C PHE A 13 0.34 11.65 22.89
N HIS A 14 -0.11 11.37 24.11
CA HIS A 14 -0.95 12.27 24.89
C HIS A 14 -0.10 13.06 25.88
N LYS A 15 -0.17 14.39 25.82
CA LYS A 15 0.46 15.27 26.80
C LYS A 15 -0.56 16.24 27.38
N LYS A 16 -0.92 16.02 28.64
CA LYS A 16 -1.80 16.90 29.40
C LYS A 16 -1.05 18.15 29.86
N ALA A 17 -1.69 19.30 29.70
CA ALA A 17 -1.32 20.58 30.29
C ALA A 17 -2.53 21.13 31.06
N ASP A 18 -2.32 22.13 31.91
CA ASP A 18 -3.34 22.62 32.86
C ASP A 18 -4.66 23.09 32.21
N LYS A 19 -4.60 23.52 30.94
CA LYS A 19 -5.74 24.10 30.20
C LYS A 19 -6.10 23.36 28.91
N TYR A 20 -5.32 22.35 28.54
CA TYR A 20 -5.52 21.61 27.29
C TYR A 20 -4.75 20.30 27.27
N GLU A 21 -5.20 19.34 26.47
CA GLU A 21 -4.47 18.14 26.14
C GLU A 21 -4.02 18.21 24.68
N ARG A 22 -2.73 18.00 24.45
CA ARG A 22 -2.14 17.92 23.12
C ARG A 22 -1.90 16.46 22.77
N ILE A 23 -2.43 16.05 21.62
CA ILE A 23 -2.38 14.68 21.12
C ILE A 23 -1.66 14.71 19.78
N TRP A 24 -0.58 13.95 19.69
CA TRP A 24 0.08 13.64 18.43
C TRP A 24 -0.25 12.21 18.05
N GLU A 25 -0.73 11.99 16.84
CA GLU A 25 -0.93 10.66 16.30
C GLU A 25 0.00 10.45 15.11
N PHE A 26 0.70 9.32 15.12
CA PHE A 26 1.46 8.85 13.98
C PHE A 26 0.98 7.45 13.63
N SER A 27 0.60 7.24 12.38
CA SER A 27 0.15 5.94 11.91
C SER A 27 0.69 5.63 10.52
N ALA A 28 0.78 4.35 10.22
CA ALA A 28 1.27 3.81 8.97
C ALA A 28 0.39 2.62 8.57
N TYR A 29 -0.28 2.77 7.44
CA TYR A 29 -1.01 1.70 6.78
C TYR A 29 -0.04 0.82 6.00
N ASN A 30 -0.19 -0.49 6.14
CA ASN A 30 0.62 -1.50 5.47
C ASN A 30 2.13 -1.29 5.67
N VAL A 31 2.59 -1.40 6.91
CA VAL A 31 4.01 -1.25 7.31
C VAL A 31 4.95 -2.17 6.51
N TYR A 32 4.44 -3.31 6.02
CA TYR A 32 5.21 -4.23 5.18
C TYR A 32 5.46 -3.72 3.75
N ASN A 33 4.87 -2.59 3.36
CA ASN A 33 4.88 -2.05 2.00
C ASN A 33 4.51 -3.10 0.94
N ARG A 34 3.61 -4.02 1.32
CA ARG A 34 3.28 -5.19 0.51
C ARG A 34 2.29 -4.80 -0.57
N HIS A 35 2.62 -5.09 -1.82
CA HIS A 35 1.75 -4.81 -2.96
C HIS A 35 0.60 -5.83 -3.03
N ASN A 36 -0.43 -5.58 -2.24
CA ASN A 36 -1.62 -6.42 -2.19
C ASN A 36 -2.46 -6.22 -3.47
N PRO A 37 -2.91 -7.30 -4.14
CA PRO A 37 -3.65 -7.20 -5.39
C PRO A 37 -5.03 -6.58 -5.19
N PHE A 38 -5.35 -5.53 -5.95
CA PHE A 38 -6.68 -4.92 -6.02
C PHE A 38 -7.52 -5.59 -7.12
N PHE A 39 -6.95 -5.71 -8.33
CA PHE A 39 -7.49 -6.55 -9.40
C PHE A 39 -6.36 -7.11 -10.27
N TYR A 40 -6.69 -8.13 -11.05
CA TYR A 40 -5.82 -8.70 -12.08
C TYR A 40 -6.41 -8.39 -13.44
N PHE A 41 -5.55 -8.22 -14.44
CA PHE A 41 -5.96 -8.11 -15.83
C PHE A 41 -5.00 -8.88 -16.73
N PRO A 42 -5.52 -9.60 -17.74
CA PRO A 42 -4.67 -10.24 -18.74
C PRO A 42 -4.10 -9.18 -19.68
N GLU A 43 -2.81 -9.33 -20.00
CA GLU A 43 -2.15 -8.56 -21.04
C GLU A 43 -1.56 -9.54 -22.05
N TYR A 44 -1.88 -9.28 -23.31
CA TYR A 44 -1.42 -10.05 -24.46
C TYR A 44 -0.33 -9.24 -25.14
N TYR A 45 0.83 -9.83 -25.35
CA TYR A 45 1.89 -9.19 -26.12
C TYR A 45 2.55 -10.20 -27.07
N GLU A 46 2.93 -9.70 -28.22
CA GLU A 46 3.65 -10.44 -29.25
C GLU A 46 5.13 -10.16 -29.08
N GLU A 47 5.93 -11.22 -28.96
CA GLU A 47 7.38 -11.14 -28.83
C GLU A 47 8.03 -11.82 -30.04
N TRP A 48 8.93 -11.10 -30.70
CA TRP A 48 9.72 -11.65 -31.81
C TRP A 48 10.86 -12.50 -31.24
N THR A 49 10.93 -13.75 -31.66
CA THR A 49 12.05 -14.62 -31.36
C THR A 49 13.28 -14.22 -32.18
N THR A 50 14.45 -14.67 -31.74
CA THR A 50 15.72 -14.46 -32.48
C THR A 50 15.72 -15.10 -33.87
N GLU A 51 14.79 -16.03 -34.11
CA GLU A 51 14.60 -16.76 -35.37
C GLU A 51 13.52 -16.11 -36.27
N GLY A 52 12.92 -14.99 -35.84
CA GLY A 52 11.94 -14.23 -36.63
C GLY A 52 10.49 -14.68 -36.49
N GLU A 53 10.19 -15.66 -35.64
CA GLU A 53 8.81 -16.07 -35.32
C GLU A 53 8.16 -15.14 -34.28
N VAL A 54 6.87 -14.86 -34.46
CA VAL A 54 6.05 -14.12 -33.50
C VAL A 54 5.42 -15.10 -32.51
N ILE A 55 5.75 -14.97 -31.22
CA ILE A 55 5.12 -15.75 -30.15
C ILE A 55 4.16 -14.85 -29.38
N SER A 56 2.90 -15.28 -29.28
CA SER A 56 1.91 -14.65 -28.39
C SER A 56 2.12 -15.12 -26.96
N LYS A 57 2.36 -14.19 -26.04
CA LYS A 57 2.49 -14.48 -24.61
C LYS A 57 1.36 -13.81 -23.83
N ASN A 58 0.76 -14.59 -22.95
CA ASN A 58 -0.26 -14.13 -22.02
C ASN A 58 0.40 -13.93 -20.66
N LYS A 59 0.40 -12.69 -20.15
CA LYS A 59 0.79 -12.40 -18.77
C LYS A 59 -0.41 -11.88 -17.99
N LEU A 60 -0.57 -12.37 -16.78
CA LEU A 60 -1.53 -11.81 -15.83
C LEU A 60 -0.83 -10.71 -15.04
N LYS A 61 -1.23 -9.46 -15.23
CA LYS A 61 -0.75 -8.32 -14.43
C LYS A 61 -1.64 -8.12 -13.21
N GLN A 62 -1.04 -7.68 -12.11
CA GLN A 62 -1.76 -7.26 -10.90
C GLN A 62 -1.59 -5.75 -10.70
N VAL A 63 -2.64 -5.09 -10.25
CA VAL A 63 -2.60 -3.68 -9.81
C VAL A 63 -2.76 -3.62 -8.30
N SER A 64 -1.99 -2.75 -7.64
CA SER A 64 -2.10 -2.47 -6.20
C SER A 64 -2.23 -0.96 -6.00
N LEU A 65 -3.28 -0.52 -5.30
CA LEU A 65 -3.59 0.92 -5.17
C LEU A 65 -2.81 1.61 -4.04
N PHE A 66 -2.56 0.93 -2.93
CA PHE A 66 -1.99 1.56 -1.73
C PHE A 66 -0.96 0.64 -1.05
N PRO A 67 0.32 0.72 -1.45
CA PRO A 67 1.35 -0.13 -0.89
C PRO A 67 1.78 0.35 0.51
N PHE A 68 1.80 1.65 0.78
CA PHE A 68 2.11 2.24 2.09
C PHE A 68 1.46 3.62 2.21
N ILE A 69 0.81 3.93 3.34
CA ILE A 69 0.26 5.27 3.59
C ILE A 69 0.70 5.73 4.99
N PRO A 70 1.63 6.70 5.11
CA PRO A 70 1.93 7.32 6.37
C PRO A 70 0.87 8.39 6.71
N SER A 71 0.64 8.59 7.99
CA SER A 71 -0.27 9.61 8.52
C SER A 71 0.33 10.22 9.78
N ALA A 72 0.16 11.53 9.90
CA ALA A 72 0.48 12.29 11.11
C ALA A 72 -0.66 13.27 11.37
N SER A 73 -1.15 13.32 12.60
CA SER A 73 -2.16 14.27 13.00
C SER A 73 -1.78 14.93 14.32
N TRP A 74 -2.21 16.18 14.47
CA TRP A 74 -2.07 16.94 15.69
C TRP A 74 -3.43 17.46 16.11
N SER A 75 -3.81 17.17 17.35
CA SER A 75 -5.09 17.56 17.92
C SER A 75 -4.89 18.24 19.26
N ILE A 76 -5.69 19.27 19.51
CA ILE A 76 -5.81 19.92 20.82
C ILE A 76 -7.21 19.67 21.35
N LYS A 77 -7.32 19.19 22.59
CA LYS A 77 -8.55 19.15 23.36
C LYS A 77 -8.49 20.22 24.45
N PHE A 78 -9.55 21.00 24.60
CA PHE A 78 -9.70 22.08 25.58
C PHE A 78 -10.75 21.71 26.63
#